data_AF-A0ABD5LT77-F1
#
_entry.id   AF-A0ABD5LT77-F1
#
_cell.length_a   1.000
_cell.length_b   1.000
_cell.length_c   1.000
_cell.angle_alpha   90.00
_cell.angle_beta   90.00
_cell.angle_gamma   90.00
#
_symmetry.space_group_name_H-M   'P 1'
#
loop_
_entity.id
_entity.type
_entity.pdbx_description
1 polymer ?
#
loop_
_entity_poly.entity_id
_entity_poly.type
_entity_poly.pdbx_seq_one_letter_code
_entity_poly.pdbx_strand_id
1 'polypeptide(L)' 'MSQVLEVEKQLRKLILNMELGPGERLTERWAEAKFNASRTPVRAALQKVGIRGTYMS' A
#
# COMPACT_ATOMS: atom_id res chain seq x y z
N MET A 1 -15.60 -4.22 -9.41
CA MET A 1 -14.58 -4.72 -8.45
C MET A 1 -14.15 -3.56 -7.55
N SER A 2 -13.91 -3.79 -6.26
CA SER A 2 -13.59 -2.71 -5.30
C SER A 2 -12.15 -2.22 -5.48
N GLN A 3 -11.97 -0.89 -5.56
CA GLN A 3 -10.67 -0.24 -5.72
C GLN A 3 -9.69 -0.58 -4.57
N VAL A 4 -10.20 -0.88 -3.37
CA VAL A 4 -9.40 -1.33 -2.22
C VAL A 4 -8.73 -2.68 -2.50
N LEU A 5 -9.49 -3.63 -3.05
CA LEU A 5 -9.00 -4.99 -3.31
C LEU A 5 -7.94 -5.01 -4.40
N GLU A 6 -8.06 -4.14 -5.41
CA GLU A 6 -7.05 -4.04 -6.45
C GLU A 6 -5.74 -3.48 -5.90
N VAL A 7 -5.81 -2.40 -5.11
CA VAL A 7 -4.62 -1.83 -4.45
C VAL A 7 -3.95 -2.85 -3.53
N GLU A 8 -4.73 -3.60 -2.74
CA GLU A 8 -4.21 -4.67 -1.86
C GLU A 8 -3.50 -5.76 -2.66
N LYS A 9 -4.11 -6.23 -3.76
CA LYS A 9 -3.56 -7.30 -4.61
C LYS A 9 -2.24 -6.87 -5.26
N GLN A 10 -2.17 -5.63 -5.73
CA GLN A 10 -0.97 -5.04 -6.30
C GLN A 10 0.15 -4.91 -5.25
N LEU A 11 -0.18 -4.39 -4.05
CA LEU A 11 0.76 -4.30 -2.93
C LEU A 11 1.34 -5.68 -2.55
N ARG A 12 0.49 -6.70 -2.44
CA ARG A 12 0.94 -8.05 -2.13
C ARG A 12 1.88 -8.61 -3.20
N LYS A 13 1.62 -8.36 -4.49
CA LYS A 13 2.53 -8.75 -5.57
C LYS A 13 3.90 -8.11 -5.43
N LEU A 14 3.96 -6.80 -5.15
CA LEU A 14 5.22 -6.08 -4.99
C LEU A 14 6.05 -6.65 -3.82
N ILE A 15 5.40 -6.97 -2.70
CA ILE A 15 6.06 -7.61 -1.55
C ILE A 15 6.59 -9.00 -1.91
N LEU A 16 5.77 -9.83 -2.59
CA LEU A 16 6.18 -11.18 -3.00
C LEU A 16 7.30 -11.17 -4.04
N ASN A 17 7.34 -10.15 -4.89
CA ASN A 17 8.42 -9.95 -5.86
C ASN A 17 9.68 -9.35 -5.23
N MET A 18 9.68 -9.08 -3.91
CA MET A 18 10.75 -8.38 -3.21
C MET A 18 11.01 -6.95 -3.75
N GLU A 19 10.05 -6.36 -4.46
CA GLU A 19 10.09 -4.97 -4.93
C GLU A 19 9.77 -3.97 -3.81
N LEU A 20 9.11 -4.44 -2.74
CA LEU A 20 8.91 -3.71 -1.50
C LEU A 20 9.49 -4.53 -0.35
N GLY A 21 10.55 -4.02 0.27
CA GLY A 21 11.19 -4.68 1.40
C GLY A 21 10.31 -4.68 2.66
N PRO A 22 10.41 -5.70 3.53
CA PRO A 22 9.79 -5.66 4.84
C PRO A 22 10.36 -4.49 5.66
N GLY A 23 9.49 -3.57 6.09
CA GLY A 23 9.87 -2.37 6.85
C GLY A 23 10.18 -1.14 6.01
N GLU A 24 10.11 -1.23 4.67
CA GLU A 24 10.26 -0.07 3.81
C GLU A 24 9.11 0.94 4.03
N ARG A 25 9.43 2.24 4.03
CA ARG A 25 8.47 3.30 4.32
C ARG A 25 7.51 3.51 3.15
N LEU A 26 6.35 2.88 3.23
CA LEU A 26 5.24 3.12 2.32
C LEU A 26 4.39 4.30 2.80
N THR A 27 4.33 5.35 1.98
CA THR A 27 3.48 6.51 2.24
C THR A 27 2.21 6.46 1.40
N GLU A 28 1.12 7.07 1.89
CA GLU A 28 -0.13 7.19 1.14
C GLU A 28 0.11 7.88 -0.21
N ARG A 29 0.96 8.93 -0.25
CA ARG A 29 1.33 9.65 -1.48
C ARG A 29 2.04 8.76 -2.51
N TRP A 30 2.94 7.89 -2.08
CA TRP A 30 3.59 6.94 -2.99
C TRP A 30 2.57 5.99 -3.60
N ALA A 31 1.66 5.47 -2.79
CA ALA A 31 0.64 4.52 -3.24
C ALA A 31 -0.41 5.19 -4.14
N GLU A 32 -0.79 6.44 -3.88
CA GLU A 32 -1.61 7.25 -4.79
C GLU A 32 -0.97 7.33 -6.18
N ALA A 33 0.32 7.69 -6.25
CA ALA A 33 1.04 7.82 -7.51
C ALA A 33 1.25 6.47 -8.22
N LYS A 34 1.57 5.41 -7.46
CA LYS A 34 1.85 4.07 -8.02
C LYS A 34 0.58 3.39 -8.56
N PHE A 35 -0.53 3.49 -7.84
CA PHE A 35 -1.77 2.78 -8.16
C PHE A 35 -2.82 3.67 -8.85
N ASN A 36 -2.50 4.96 -9.06
CA ASN A 36 -3.42 5.97 -9.58
C ASN A 36 -4.79 5.92 -8.86
N ALA A 37 -4.75 5.74 -7.54
CA ALA A 37 -5.90 5.51 -6.69
C ALA A 37 -6.05 6.65 -5.69
N SER A 38 -7.30 6.94 -5.29
CA SER A 38 -7.57 7.98 -4.30
C SER A 38 -7.11 7.57 -2.90
N ARG A 39 -6.96 8.55 -2.00
CA ARG A 39 -6.49 8.36 -0.62
C ARG A 39 -7.28 7.32 0.17
N THR A 40 -8.61 7.35 0.05
CA THR A 40 -9.49 6.48 0.84
C THR A 40 -9.23 4.99 0.61
N PRO A 41 -9.21 4.47 -0.64
CA PRO A 41 -8.89 3.07 -0.88
C PRO A 41 -7.43 2.71 -0.61
N VAL A 42 -6.49 3.63 -0.87
CA VAL A 42 -5.06 3.44 -0.57
C VAL A 42 -4.84 3.23 0.93
N ARG A 43 -5.40 4.12 1.76
CA ARG A 43 -5.31 4.05 3.22
C ARG A 43 -5.92 2.76 3.77
N ALA A 44 -7.06 2.34 3.23
CA ALA A 44 -7.73 1.10 3.62
C ALA A 44 -6.90 -0.15 3.26
N ALA A 45 -6.29 -0.17 2.08
CA ALA A 45 -5.42 -1.26 1.64
C ALA A 45 -4.13 -1.34 2.48
N LEU A 46 -3.47 -0.20 2.74
CA LEU A 46 -2.27 -0.16 3.59
C LEU A 46 -2.54 -0.66 5.02
N GLN A 47 -3.69 -0.28 5.60
CA GLN A 47 -4.13 -0.81 6.90
C GLN A 47 -4.36 -2.32 6.88
N LYS A 48 -4.96 -2.87 5.81
CA LYS A 48 -5.23 -4.31 5.65
C LYS A 48 -3.97 -5.15 5.50
N VAL A 49 -2.96 -4.64 4.77
CA VAL A 49 -1.69 -5.37 4.58
C VAL A 49 -0.83 -5.35 5.86
N GLY A 50 -1.26 -4.65 6.92
CA GLY A 50 -0.53 -4.62 8.19
C GLY A 50 0.75 -3.80 8.13
N ILE A 51 0.94 -3.03 7.04
CA ILE A 51 2.02 -2.07 6.87
C ILE A 51 1.65 -0.88 7.74
N ARG A 52 1.93 -0.99 9.04
CA ARG A 52 1.96 0.18 9.91
C ARG A 52 3.04 1.08 9.35
N GLY A 53 2.63 2.12 8.61
CA GLY A 53 3.52 3.21 8.19
C GLY A 53 4.34 3.57 9.40
N THR A 54 5.65 3.32 9.31
CA THR A 54 6.52 3.33 10.48
C THR A 54 6.35 4.65 11.21
N TYR A 55 5.95 4.50 12.46
CA TYR A 55 5.59 5.53 13.42
C TYR A 55 6.34 6.83 13.18
N MET A 56 5.59 7.92 12.95
CA MET A 56 6.09 9.28 13.06
C MET A 56 6.18 9.65 14.53
N SER A 57 7.40 9.66 15.06
CA SER A 57 7.99 10.57 16.07
C SER A 57 9.06 9.82 16.85
#